data_AF-A0A7C4GYL9-F1
#
_entry.id   AF-A0A7C4GYL9-F1
#
_cell.length_a   1.000
_cell.length_b   1.000
_cell.length_c   1.000
_cell.angle_alpha   90.00
_cell.angle_beta   90.00
_cell.angle_gamma   90.00
#
_symmetry.space_group_name_H-M   'P 1'
#
loop_
_entity.id
_entity.type
_entity.pdbx_description
1 polymer ?
#
loop_
_entity_poly.entity_id
_entity_poly.type
_entity_poly.pdbx_seq_one_letter_code
_entity_poly.pdbx_strand_id
1 'polypeptide(L)'
;MKDMHKYPDRRRQKAEYIMAVQSLAAYIQTLLLLAHNHGLGTCWVCAPLFCQKEVRKVLGLPREIEPQAMIIMGYPDEQPSPPPRRELEEICSFNFGGLKQRLTPATSSKGF
;
A
#
# COMPACT_ATOMS: atom_id res chain seq x y z
N MET A 1 10.91 -3.50 -12.61
CA MET A 1 10.77 -2.47 -13.67
C MET A 1 11.31 -2.95 -15.01
N LYS A 2 12.31 -3.83 -15.03
CA LYS A 2 12.87 -4.51 -16.21
C LYS A 2 11.85 -4.98 -17.25
N ASP A 3 10.76 -5.61 -16.81
CA ASP A 3 9.78 -6.28 -17.69
C ASP A 3 8.55 -5.42 -18.02
N MET A 4 8.59 -4.12 -17.73
CA MET A 4 7.51 -3.20 -18.09
C MET A 4 7.43 -3.00 -19.61
N HIS A 5 6.21 -2.79 -20.11
CA HIS A 5 6.04 -2.38 -21.50
C HIS A 5 6.68 -1.01 -21.76
N LYS A 6 7.36 -0.91 -22.91
CA LYS A 6 8.01 0.33 -23.35
C LYS A 6 7.08 1.04 -24.32
N TYR A 7 6.69 2.26 -23.97
CA TYR A 7 5.87 3.12 -24.83
C TYR A 7 6.70 4.29 -25.35
N PRO A 8 6.46 4.74 -26.60
CA PRO A 8 7.21 5.85 -27.18
C PRO A 8 6.89 7.20 -26.51
N ASP A 9 5.69 7.36 -25.94
CA ASP A 9 5.29 8.59 -25.26
C ASP A 9 5.46 8.53 -23.73
N ARG A 10 5.88 9.65 -23.16
CA ARG A 10 6.14 9.79 -21.72
C ARG A 10 4.89 9.57 -20.87
N ARG A 11 3.70 9.89 -21.38
CA ARG A 11 2.44 9.76 -20.64
C ARG A 11 2.14 8.28 -20.35
N ARG A 12 2.16 7.43 -21.38
CA ARG A 12 1.93 5.98 -21.21
C ARG A 12 3.08 5.31 -20.47
N GLN A 13 4.32 5.73 -20.67
CA GLN A 13 5.45 5.21 -19.89
C GLN A 13 5.28 5.47 -18.38
N LYS A 14 4.78 6.65 -17.99
CA LYS A 14 4.47 6.95 -16.59
C LYS A 14 3.30 6.11 -16.05
N ALA A 15 2.27 5.90 -16.86
CA ALA A 15 1.14 5.06 -16.48
C ALA A 15 1.59 3.61 -16.21
N GLU A 16 2.43 3.04 -17.07
CA GLU A 16 3.00 1.71 -16.92
C GLU A 16 3.80 1.57 -15.60
N TYR A 17 4.65 2.57 -15.29
CA TYR A 17 5.39 2.62 -14.02
C TYR A 17 4.43 2.60 -12.81
N ILE A 18 3.38 3.43 -12.84
CA ILE A 18 2.40 3.52 -11.75
C ILE A 18 1.67 2.19 -11.58
N MET A 19 1.29 1.53 -12.69
CA MET A 19 0.66 0.21 -12.65
C MET A 19 1.56 -0.83 -11.99
N ALA A 20 2.86 -0.82 -12.31
CA ALA A 20 3.82 -1.73 -11.68
C ALA A 20 3.93 -1.50 -10.16
N VAL A 21 3.96 -0.23 -9.72
CA VAL A 21 3.97 0.13 -8.29
C VAL A 21 2.67 -0.31 -7.60
N GLN A 22 1.52 -0.06 -8.21
CA GLN A 22 0.20 -0.46 -7.69
C GLN A 22 0.09 -1.98 -7.55
N SER A 23 0.54 -2.72 -8.57
CA SER A 23 0.54 -4.18 -8.57
C SER A 23 1.37 -4.75 -7.41
N LEU A 24 2.59 -4.24 -7.22
CA LEU A 24 3.45 -4.66 -6.11
C LEU A 24 2.85 -4.28 -4.75
N ALA A 25 2.28 -3.08 -4.63
CA ALA A 25 1.66 -2.64 -3.38
C ALA A 25 0.46 -3.50 -2.99
N ALA A 26 -0.38 -3.88 -3.97
CA ALA A 26 -1.50 -4.79 -3.75
C ALA A 26 -1.01 -6.18 -3.32
N TYR A 27 0.04 -6.71 -3.97
CA TYR A 27 0.66 -7.98 -3.58
C TYR A 27 1.18 -7.95 -2.15
N ILE A 28 1.91 -6.89 -1.77
CA ILE A 28 2.42 -6.75 -0.40
C ILE A 28 1.26 -6.74 0.59
N GLN A 29 0.19 -5.97 0.33
CA GLN A 29 -0.98 -5.96 1.22
C GLN A 29 -1.57 -7.36 1.41
N THR A 30 -1.69 -8.16 0.34
CA THR A 30 -2.12 -9.55 0.43
C THR A 30 -1.15 -10.40 1.27
N LEU A 31 0.17 -10.24 1.08
CA LEU A 31 1.19 -10.92 1.87
C LEU A 31 1.07 -10.59 3.36
N LEU A 32 0.86 -9.31 3.72
CA LEU A 32 0.71 -8.90 5.12
C LEU A 32 -0.52 -9.53 5.78
N LEU A 33 -1.65 -9.59 5.06
CA LEU A 33 -2.86 -10.25 5.56
C LEU A 33 -2.66 -11.76 5.75
N LEU A 34 -1.97 -12.42 4.82
CA LEU A 34 -1.64 -13.84 4.94
C LEU A 34 -0.70 -14.10 6.12
N ALA A 35 0.35 -13.29 6.28
CA ALA A 35 1.27 -13.39 7.40
C ALA A 35 0.54 -13.24 8.74
N HIS A 36 -0.35 -12.25 8.84
CA HIS A 36 -1.19 -12.06 10.02
C HIS A 36 -2.08 -13.28 10.31
N ASN A 37 -2.70 -13.85 9.28
CA ASN A 37 -3.49 -15.08 9.40
C ASN A 37 -2.68 -16.28 9.92
N HIS A 38 -1.36 -16.31 9.67
CA HIS A 38 -0.43 -17.30 10.20
C HIS A 38 0.16 -16.93 11.59
N GLY A 39 -0.34 -15.87 12.23
CA GLY A 39 0.13 -15.43 13.56
C GLY A 39 1.45 -14.66 13.54
N LEU A 40 1.88 -14.17 12.37
CA LEU A 40 3.08 -13.35 12.24
C LEU A 40 2.75 -11.85 12.36
N GLY A 41 3.62 -11.12 13.05
CA GLY A 41 3.66 -9.66 13.01
C GLY A 41 4.44 -9.19 11.79
N THR A 42 4.04 -8.05 11.22
CA THR A 42 4.72 -7.47 10.05
C THR A 42 4.87 -5.96 10.15
N CYS A 43 5.92 -5.41 9.52
CA CYS A 43 6.14 -3.97 9.39
C CYS A 43 6.55 -3.62 7.95
N TRP A 44 5.77 -2.75 7.31
CA TRP A 44 6.07 -2.19 5.99
C TRP A 44 7.04 -1.01 6.14
N VAL A 45 8.23 -1.13 5.56
CA VAL A 45 9.26 -0.08 5.57
C VAL A 45 9.47 0.49 4.16
N CYS A 46 9.24 1.79 4.01
CA CYS A 46 9.42 2.53 2.75
C CYS A 46 10.84 3.09 2.54
N ALA A 47 11.75 2.88 3.50
CA ALA A 47 13.14 3.34 3.43
C ALA A 47 13.86 3.03 2.09
N PRO A 48 13.65 1.86 1.43
CA PRO A 48 14.28 1.55 0.14
C PRO A 48 14.01 2.57 -0.97
N LEU A 49 12.90 3.33 -0.90
CA LEU A 49 12.62 4.40 -1.86
C LEU A 49 13.66 5.53 -1.80
N PHE A 50 14.27 5.77 -0.63
CA PHE A 50 15.28 6.81 -0.43
C PHE A 50 16.71 6.31 -0.66
N CYS A 51 16.97 5.01 -0.48
CA CYS A 51 18.31 4.41 -0.53
C CYS A 51 18.42 3.22 -1.50
N GLN A 52 17.81 3.37 -2.68
CA GLN A 52 17.77 2.35 -3.74
C GLN A 52 19.14 1.74 -4.07
N LYS A 53 20.20 2.56 -4.13
CA LYS A 53 21.55 2.13 -4.52
C LYS A 53 22.17 1.24 -3.44
N GLU A 54 22.01 1.64 -2.18
CA GLU A 54 22.51 0.97 -1.00
C GLU A 54 21.80 -0.38 -0.84
N VAL A 55 20.47 -0.41 -0.95
CA VAL A 55 19.69 -1.65 -0.89
C VAL A 55 20.12 -2.62 -1.99
N ARG A 56 20.26 -2.15 -3.24
CA ARG A 56 20.77 -3.01 -4.33
C ARG A 56 22.17 -3.55 -4.03
N LYS A 57 23.08 -2.71 -3.53
CA LYS A 57 24.45 -3.10 -3.21
C LYS A 57 24.49 -4.18 -2.12
N VAL A 58 23.75 -3.97 -1.03
CA VAL A 58 23.74 -4.88 0.13
C VAL A 58 23.12 -6.23 -0.24
N LEU A 59 22.05 -6.22 -1.04
CA LEU A 59 21.33 -7.43 -1.43
C LEU A 59 21.85 -8.07 -2.74
N GLY A 60 22.89 -7.51 -3.36
CA GLY A 60 23.42 -8.01 -4.63
C GLY A 60 22.43 -7.94 -5.80
N LEU A 61 21.48 -6.99 -5.78
CA LEU A 61 20.43 -6.91 -6.79
C LEU A 61 20.91 -6.23 -8.08
N PRO A 62 20.44 -6.69 -9.25
CA PRO A 62 20.67 -6.02 -10.53
C PRO A 62 20.22 -4.55 -10.54
N ARG A 63 20.82 -3.73 -11.40
CA ARG A 63 20.54 -2.28 -11.48
C ARG A 63 19.12 -1.97 -11.95
N GLU A 64 18.51 -2.90 -12.69
CA GLU A 64 17.17 -2.80 -13.27
C GLU A 64 16.05 -3.11 -12.27
N ILE A 65 16.42 -3.57 -11.06
CA ILE A 65 15.49 -3.77 -9.96
C ILE A 65 15.41 -2.49 -9.13
N GLU A 66 14.17 -2.06 -8.90
CA GLU A 66 13.86 -0.92 -8.05
C GLU A 66 13.15 -1.41 -6.78
N PRO A 67 13.89 -1.62 -5.68
CA PRO A 67 13.32 -1.85 -4.36
C PRO A 67 12.20 -0.86 -4.00
N GLN A 68 10.96 -1.33 -3.85
CA GLN A 68 9.82 -0.44 -3.48
C GLN A 68 9.53 -0.43 -1.98
N ALA A 69 9.73 -1.55 -1.31
CA ALA A 69 9.46 -1.72 0.11
C ALA A 69 10.32 -2.84 0.70
N MET A 70 10.50 -2.82 2.01
CA MET A 70 11.07 -3.91 2.79
C MET A 70 10.03 -4.32 3.83
N ILE A 71 9.80 -5.63 3.96
CA ILE A 71 8.83 -6.18 4.90
C ILE A 71 9.59 -6.91 5.99
N ILE A 72 9.52 -6.39 7.21
CA ILE A 72 10.00 -7.10 8.40
C ILE A 72 8.88 -8.00 8.86
N MET A 73 9.18 -9.26 9.18
CA MET A 73 8.19 -10.27 9.57
C MET A 73 8.78 -11.20 10.64
N GLY A 74 7.96 -11.62 11.59
CA GLY A 74 8.36 -12.57 12.64
C GLY A 74 7.22 -12.86 13.61
N TYR A 75 7.51 -13.67 14.63
CA TYR A 75 6.57 -13.88 15.73
C TYR A 75 6.55 -12.65 16.63
N PRO A 76 5.38 -12.02 16.86
CA PRO A 76 5.29 -10.81 17.64
C PRO A 76 5.49 -11.12 19.14
N ASP A 77 6.31 -10.31 19.82
CA ASP A 77 6.50 -10.36 21.27
C ASP A 77 5.48 -9.49 22.03
N GLU A 78 4.76 -8.63 21.29
CA GLU A 78 3.74 -7.72 21.80
C GLU A 78 2.52 -7.61 20.87
N GLN A 79 1.38 -7.20 21.42
CA GLN A 79 0.15 -6.92 20.68
C GLN A 79 -0.34 -5.51 21.02
N PRO A 80 0.22 -4.47 20.39
CA PRO A 80 -0.19 -3.09 20.67
C PRO A 80 -1.61 -2.82 20.16
N SER A 81 -2.32 -1.91 20.82
CA SER A 81 -3.61 -1.41 20.34
C SER A 81 -3.46 -0.76 18.96
N PRO A 82 -4.38 -0.99 18.01
CA PRO A 82 -4.34 -0.35 16.71
C PRO A 82 -4.33 1.18 16.83
N PRO A 83 -3.56 1.90 15.99
CA PRO A 83 -3.59 3.35 15.97
C PRO A 83 -4.98 3.85 15.54
N PRO A 84 -5.43 5.03 16.02
CA PRO A 84 -6.71 5.58 15.66
C PRO A 84 -6.82 5.77 14.14
N ARG A 85 -7.98 5.40 13.58
CA ARG A 85 -8.29 5.62 12.16
C ARG A 85 -9.18 6.84 12.03
N ARG A 86 -9.10 7.50 10.88
CA ARG A 86 -10.02 8.61 10.55
C ARG A 86 -11.42 8.04 10.33
N GLU A 87 -12.44 8.79 10.72
CA GLU A 87 -13.83 8.43 10.50
C GLU A 87 -14.16 8.29 9.01
N LEU A 88 -15.11 7.42 8.67
CA LEU A 88 -15.44 7.08 7.28
C LEU A 88 -15.90 8.30 6.48
N GLU A 89 -16.64 9.21 7.10
CA GLU A 89 -17.17 10.45 6.53
C GLU A 89 -16.05 11.39 6.07
N GLU A 90 -14.85 11.26 6.63
CA GLU A 90 -13.69 12.06 6.25
C GLU A 90 -12.96 11.53 5.01
N ILE A 91 -13.08 10.24 4.72
CA ILE A 91 -12.29 9.55 3.70
C ILE A 91 -13.14 8.95 2.56
N CYS A 92 -14.45 8.80 2.76
CA CYS A 92 -15.39 8.26 1.78
C CYS A 92 -16.40 9.31 1.33
N SER A 93 -16.68 9.36 0.02
CA SER A 93 -17.73 10.21 -0.55
C SER A 93 -18.61 9.42 -1.50
N PHE A 94 -19.92 9.50 -1.34
CA PHE A 94 -20.89 8.92 -2.27
C PHE A 94 -21.38 10.00 -3.24
N ASN A 95 -21.38 9.67 -4.53
CA ASN A 95 -21.97 10.52 -5.56
C ASN A 95 -23.13 9.76 -6.19
N PHE A 96 -24.36 10.22 -5.97
CA PHE A 96 -25.52 9.79 -6.76
C PHE A 96 -25.89 10.93 -7.71
N GLY A 97 -25.95 10.65 -9.02
CA GLY A 97 -26.52 11.57 -10.01
C GLY A 97 -25.81 12.92 -10.20
N GLY A 98 -24.51 13.04 -9.87
CA GLY A 98 -23.72 14.26 -10.11
C GLY A 98 -23.73 15.29 -8.98
N LEU A 99 -24.42 15.05 -7.87
CA LEU A 99 -24.32 15.85 -6.65
C LEU A 99 -23.41 15.14 -5.64
N LYS A 100 -22.32 15.80 -5.25
CA LYS A 100 -21.38 15.32 -4.24
C LYS A 100 -21.96 15.57 -2.86
N GLN A 101 -22.60 14.58 -2.26
CA GLN A 101 -23.04 14.65 -0.87
C GLN A 101 -21.99 13.97 0.01
N ARG A 102 -21.44 14.72 0.98
CA ARG A 102 -20.68 14.09 2.08
C ARG A 102 -21.65 13.21 2.86
N LEU A 103 -21.17 12.06 3.33
CA LEU A 103 -21.88 11.26 4.30
C LEU A 103 -22.16 12.14 5.52
N THR A 104 -23.42 12.52 5.71
CA THR A 104 -23.88 13.00 7.00
C THR A 104 -23.95 11.81 7.94
N PRO A 105 -23.53 11.95 9.22
CA PRO A 105 -23.63 10.86 10.18
C PRO A 105 -25.06 10.32 10.17
N ALA A 106 -25.22 9.01 10.01
CA ALA A 106 -26.49 8.37 10.29
C ALA A 106 -26.82 8.72 11.74
N THR A 107 -27.88 9.49 11.96
CA THR A 107 -28.42 9.73 13.29
C THR A 107 -28.62 8.38 13.93
N SER A 108 -27.85 8.09 14.98
CA SER A 108 -28.03 6.92 15.82
C SER A 108 -29.46 6.94 16.35
N SER A 109 -30.36 6.21 15.68
CA SER A 109 -31.65 5.85 16.23
C SER A 109 -31.38 4.83 17.32
N LYS A 110 -31.48 5.28 18.58
CA LYS A 110 -31.70 4.39 19.72
C LYS A 110 -32.86 3.44 19.42
N GLY A 111 -32.66 2.14 19.70
CA GLY A 111 -33.62 1.04 19.52
C GLY A 111 -32.99 -0.04 18.62
N PHE A 112 -32.65 -1.24 19.09
CA PHE A 112 -33.25 -2.10 20.10
C PHE A 112 -32.19 -2.72 21.00
#